data_AF-K5WEX8-F1
#
_entry.id   AF-K5WEX8-F1
#
_cell.length_a   1.000
_cell.length_b   1.000
_cell.length_c   1.000
_cell.angle_alpha   90.00
_cell.angle_beta   90.00
_cell.angle_gamma   90.00
#
_symmetry.space_group_name_H-M   'P 1'
#
loop_
_entity.id
_entity.type
_entity.pdbx_description
1 polymer ?
#
loop_
_entity_poly.entity_id
_entity_poly.type
_entity_poly.pdbx_seq_one_letter_code
_entity_poly.pdbx_strand_id
1 'polypeptide(L)'
;FIFTRTLYRGLPKLTITPAVSYKNAKINKSLIFKDNKDKAFVYRWINMINAKEYLGSTSNAKKRLNTYYNLKTLGKINMPIYNAILKHGHENFTFEIIEYCLSNESIEREQYYLDNFDFEYNVLAKADSLAGYKHTTETIAKLKGRQNL
;
A
#
# COMPACT_ATOMS: atom_id res chain seq x y z
N PHE A 1 9.89 11.43 -15.04
CA PHE A 1 8.98 10.26 -15.08
C PHE A 1 9.65 9.08 -14.40
N ILE A 2 9.27 8.76 -13.15
CA ILE A 2 9.78 7.58 -12.46
C ILE A 2 8.84 6.43 -12.82
N PHE A 3 9.33 5.49 -13.63
CA PHE A 3 8.67 4.20 -13.82
C PHE A 3 8.78 3.43 -12.50
N THR A 4 7.76 3.53 -11.65
CA THR A 4 7.61 2.59 -10.54
C THR A 4 7.19 1.27 -11.16
N ARG A 5 8.17 0.40 -11.40
CA ARG A 5 7.96 -0.96 -11.87
C ARG A 5 7.18 -1.68 -10.77
N THR A 6 5.90 -1.91 -11.02
CA THR A 6 5.07 -2.79 -10.22
C THR A 6 5.79 -4.14 -10.08
N LEU A 7 5.85 -4.69 -8.87
CA LEU A 7 6.26 -6.09 -8.65
C LEU A 7 5.10 -6.98 -9.12
N TYR A 8 4.90 -7.07 -10.43
CA TYR A 8 4.03 -8.10 -10.99
C TYR A 8 4.87 -9.36 -11.14
N ARG A 9 4.67 -10.31 -10.22
CA ARG A 9 5.41 -11.57 -10.17
C ARG A 9 4.67 -12.70 -10.90
N GLY A 10 3.45 -12.44 -11.39
CA GLY A 10 2.57 -13.46 -11.94
C GLY A 10 1.88 -14.27 -10.86
N LEU A 11 1.84 -13.75 -9.62
CA LEU A 11 1.09 -14.35 -8.52
C LEU A 11 -0.41 -14.07 -8.71
N PRO A 12 -1.28 -14.95 -8.20
CA PRO A 12 -2.71 -14.74 -8.30
C PRO A 12 -3.15 -13.45 -7.58
N LYS A 13 -4.32 -12.95 -7.97
CA LYS A 13 -5.01 -11.89 -7.23
C LYS A 13 -5.60 -12.43 -5.93
N LEU A 14 -5.65 -11.58 -4.92
CA LEU A 14 -6.26 -11.93 -3.64
C LEU A 14 -7.79 -12.06 -3.78
N THR A 15 -8.31 -13.27 -3.64
CA THR A 15 -9.75 -13.60 -3.78
C THR A 15 -10.47 -13.88 -2.47
N ILE A 16 -9.81 -13.71 -1.31
CA ILE A 16 -10.43 -13.97 -0.01
C ILE A 16 -11.45 -12.89 0.37
N THR A 17 -12.44 -13.29 1.16
CA THR A 17 -13.40 -12.35 1.75
C THR A 17 -12.71 -11.52 2.85
N PRO A 18 -12.73 -10.18 2.77
CA PRO A 18 -12.13 -9.34 3.81
C PRO A 18 -12.95 -9.43 5.10
N ALA A 19 -12.27 -9.28 6.25
CA ALA A 19 -12.93 -9.16 7.54
C ALA A 19 -13.85 -7.92 7.61
N VAL A 20 -13.44 -6.81 6.98
CA VAL A 20 -14.25 -5.58 6.88
C VAL A 20 -13.98 -4.87 5.55
N SER A 21 -15.00 -4.28 4.92
CA SER A 21 -14.87 -3.52 3.67
C SER A 21 -15.56 -2.16 3.77
N TYR A 22 -14.81 -1.09 3.44
CA TYR A 22 -15.27 0.30 3.42
C TYR A 22 -15.21 0.85 1.99
N LYS A 23 -16.31 0.71 1.24
CA LYS A 23 -16.38 0.98 -0.21
C LYS A 23 -15.99 2.40 -0.66
N ASN A 24 -16.23 3.40 0.18
CA ASN A 24 -15.81 4.78 -0.07
C ASN A 24 -14.98 5.27 1.12
N ALA A 25 -13.67 5.30 0.95
CA ALA A 25 -12.77 5.64 2.05
C ALA A 25 -12.85 7.11 2.49
N LYS A 26 -13.40 8.01 1.67
CA LYS A 26 -13.64 9.41 2.04
C LYS A 26 -14.81 9.53 3.02
N ILE A 27 -15.97 9.00 2.64
CA ILE A 27 -17.21 9.06 3.43
C ILE A 27 -17.05 8.23 4.71
N ASN A 28 -16.46 7.04 4.59
CA ASN A 28 -16.29 6.13 5.72
C ASN A 28 -15.12 6.47 6.64
N LYS A 29 -14.41 7.58 6.43
CA LYS A 29 -13.23 7.97 7.22
C LYS A 29 -13.51 7.87 8.73
N SER A 30 -14.57 8.50 9.22
CA SER A 30 -14.87 8.48 10.66
C SER A 30 -15.14 7.07 11.19
N LEU A 31 -15.80 6.23 10.40
CA LEU A 31 -16.08 4.84 10.75
C LEU A 31 -14.80 3.99 10.76
N ILE A 32 -13.96 4.11 9.73
CA ILE A 32 -12.64 3.45 9.65
C ILE A 32 -11.80 3.77 10.89
N PHE A 33 -11.77 5.03 11.33
CA PHE A 33 -11.02 5.40 12.54
C PHE A 33 -11.65 4.82 13.81
N LYS A 34 -12.99 4.90 13.94
CA LYS A 34 -13.72 4.43 15.13
C LYS A 34 -13.55 2.93 15.33
N ASP A 35 -13.74 2.15 14.27
CA ASP A 35 -13.81 0.69 14.36
C ASP A 35 -12.45 0.03 14.57
N ASN A 36 -11.36 0.77 14.32
CA ASN A 36 -10.00 0.20 14.23
C ASN A 36 -8.97 0.87 15.15
N LYS A 37 -9.36 1.87 15.95
CA LYS A 37 -8.47 2.75 16.73
C LYS A 37 -7.31 2.05 17.47
N ASP A 38 -7.57 0.87 18.02
CA ASP A 38 -6.63 0.12 18.88
C ASP A 38 -6.34 -1.30 18.36
N LYS A 39 -6.54 -1.52 17.05
CA LYS A 39 -6.36 -2.83 16.42
C LYS A 39 -5.10 -2.86 15.56
N ALA A 40 -4.49 -4.04 15.48
CA ALA A 40 -3.50 -4.39 14.48
C ALA A 40 -4.14 -5.24 13.39
N PHE A 41 -3.75 -5.01 12.14
CA PHE A 41 -4.36 -5.68 10.99
C PHE A 41 -3.52 -5.57 9.72
N VAL A 42 -3.78 -6.49 8.80
CA VAL A 42 -3.39 -6.39 7.39
C VAL A 42 -4.57 -5.83 6.61
N TYR A 43 -4.32 -4.86 5.75
CA TYR A 43 -5.33 -4.16 4.96
C TYR A 43 -4.90 -4.05 3.50
N ARG A 44 -5.89 -3.77 2.65
CA ARG A 44 -5.64 -3.31 1.29
C ARG A 44 -6.40 -2.05 0.94
N TRP A 45 -5.79 -1.26 0.07
CA TRP A 45 -6.44 -0.17 -0.67
C TRP A 45 -6.70 -0.63 -2.10
N ILE A 46 -7.95 -0.55 -2.55
CA ILE A 46 -8.35 -0.91 -3.92
C ILE A 46 -8.77 0.37 -4.63
N ASN A 47 -8.08 0.71 -5.71
CA ASN A 47 -8.47 1.83 -6.56
C ASN A 47 -9.58 1.41 -7.51
N MET A 48 -10.77 1.98 -7.33
CA MET A 48 -11.96 1.61 -8.10
C MET A 48 -11.94 2.13 -9.55
N ILE A 49 -11.01 3.02 -9.91
CA ILE A 49 -10.88 3.55 -11.29
C ILE A 49 -10.08 2.60 -12.18
N ASN A 50 -9.03 1.96 -11.64
CA ASN A 50 -8.09 1.15 -12.43
C ASN A 50 -7.86 -0.26 -11.86
N ALA A 51 -8.62 -0.65 -10.84
CA ALA A 51 -8.56 -1.94 -10.15
C ALA A 51 -7.20 -2.28 -9.52
N LYS A 52 -6.29 -1.33 -9.37
CA LYS A 52 -4.98 -1.56 -8.75
C LYS A 52 -5.08 -1.61 -7.24
N GLU A 53 -4.29 -2.50 -6.65
CA GLU A 53 -4.33 -2.77 -5.21
C GLU A 53 -3.01 -2.42 -4.53
N TYR A 54 -3.09 -2.02 -3.26
CA TYR A 54 -1.96 -1.89 -2.34
C TYR A 54 -2.24 -2.73 -1.10
N LEU A 55 -1.28 -3.52 -0.65
CA LEU A 55 -1.31 -4.21 0.62
C LEU A 55 -0.38 -3.52 1.63
N GLY A 56 -0.83 -3.39 2.87
CA GLY A 56 0.05 -3.05 3.98
C GLY A 56 -0.49 -3.59 5.30
N SER A 57 0.34 -3.50 6.34
CA SER A 57 -0.05 -3.83 7.71
C SER A 57 0.15 -2.67 8.67
N THR A 58 -0.43 -2.80 9.86
CA THR A 58 -0.17 -1.86 10.95
C THR A 58 -0.36 -2.51 12.32
N SER A 59 0.52 -2.15 13.25
CA SER A 59 0.37 -2.37 14.69
C SER A 59 -0.24 -1.16 15.43
N ASN A 60 -0.42 -0.04 14.74
CA ASN A 60 -0.97 1.20 15.28
C ASN A 60 -1.84 1.89 14.22
N ALA A 61 -3.11 1.49 14.19
CA ALA A 61 -4.09 1.97 13.22
C ALA A 61 -4.21 3.49 13.21
N LYS A 62 -4.28 4.13 14.40
CA LYS A 62 -4.39 5.59 14.50
C LYS A 62 -3.26 6.30 13.76
N LYS A 63 -2.00 5.89 13.99
CA LYS A 63 -0.84 6.48 13.32
C LYS A 63 -0.89 6.22 11.82
N ARG A 64 -1.13 4.98 11.40
CA ARG A 64 -1.13 4.60 9.98
C ARG A 64 -2.24 5.28 9.19
N LEU A 65 -3.47 5.29 9.71
CA LEU A 65 -4.61 5.95 9.06
C LEU A 65 -4.39 7.47 8.98
N ASN A 66 -3.84 8.10 10.02
CA ASN A 66 -3.51 9.53 9.97
C ASN A 66 -2.54 9.87 8.83
N THR A 67 -1.57 9.00 8.52
CA THR A 67 -0.70 9.17 7.34
C THR A 67 -1.51 9.20 6.05
N TYR A 68 -2.42 8.24 5.86
CA TYR A 68 -3.21 8.14 4.62
C TYR A 68 -4.16 9.32 4.41
N TYR A 69 -4.67 9.95 5.47
CA TYR A 69 -5.61 11.07 5.36
C TYR A 69 -4.96 12.45 5.55
N ASN A 70 -3.63 12.52 5.67
CA ASN A 70 -2.89 13.78 5.74
C ASN A 70 -2.22 14.07 4.39
N LEU A 71 -2.80 14.99 3.62
CA LEU A 71 -2.29 15.36 2.28
C LEU A 71 -0.84 15.87 2.31
N LYS A 72 -0.43 16.57 3.38
CA LYS A 72 0.96 17.02 3.53
C LYS A 72 1.90 15.82 3.71
N THR A 73 1.50 14.80 4.46
CA THR A 73 2.30 13.58 4.64
C THR A 73 2.39 12.78 3.34
N LEU A 74 1.26 12.61 2.64
CA LEU A 74 1.23 11.91 1.34
C LEU A 74 2.15 12.58 0.32
N GLY A 75 2.13 13.92 0.23
CA GLY A 75 2.93 14.66 -0.74
C GLY A 75 4.44 14.70 -0.44
N LYS A 76 4.86 14.32 0.77
CA LYS A 76 6.27 14.30 1.16
C LYS A 76 7.00 13.03 0.75
N ILE A 77 6.27 11.92 0.61
CA ILE A 77 6.86 10.60 0.39
C ILE A 77 6.41 10.06 -0.96
N ASN A 78 7.36 9.74 -1.82
CA ASN A 78 7.09 9.21 -3.16
C ASN A 78 6.77 7.70 -3.14
N MET A 79 5.63 7.33 -2.54
CA MET A 79 5.10 5.97 -2.56
C MET A 79 3.96 5.83 -3.58
N PRO A 80 3.90 4.73 -4.36
CA PRO A 80 2.86 4.55 -5.37
C PRO A 80 1.44 4.72 -4.85
N ILE A 81 1.11 4.12 -3.69
CA ILE A 81 -0.21 4.26 -3.07
C ILE A 81 -0.51 5.70 -2.64
N TYR A 82 0.47 6.44 -2.12
CA TYR A 82 0.26 7.84 -1.71
C TYR A 82 -0.01 8.72 -2.92
N ASN A 83 0.79 8.56 -3.97
CA ASN A 83 0.59 9.25 -5.24
C ASN A 83 -0.77 8.90 -5.87
N ALA A 84 -1.19 7.64 -5.79
CA ALA A 84 -2.48 7.20 -6.30
C ALA A 84 -3.65 7.83 -5.53
N ILE A 85 -3.58 7.87 -4.20
CA ILE A 85 -4.58 8.55 -3.36
C ILE A 85 -4.63 10.05 -3.66
N LEU A 86 -3.47 10.72 -3.80
CA LEU A 86 -3.43 12.14 -4.17
C LEU A 86 -4.02 12.40 -5.56
N LYS A 87 -3.75 11.52 -6.52
CA LYS A 87 -4.20 11.66 -7.91
C LYS A 87 -5.69 11.38 -8.09
N HIS A 88 -6.21 10.35 -7.41
CA HIS A 88 -7.54 9.82 -7.65
C HIS A 88 -8.55 10.19 -6.55
N GLY A 89 -8.09 10.66 -5.38
CA GLY A 89 -8.94 10.98 -4.24
C GLY A 89 -9.43 9.74 -3.49
N HIS A 90 -9.59 9.85 -2.17
CA HIS A 90 -10.04 8.76 -1.30
C HIS A 90 -11.44 8.22 -1.65
N GLU A 91 -12.29 9.02 -2.29
CA GLU A 91 -13.63 8.62 -2.73
C GLU A 91 -13.61 7.48 -3.75
N ASN A 92 -12.52 7.36 -4.49
CA ASN A 92 -12.31 6.34 -5.50
C ASN A 92 -11.54 5.13 -4.97
N PHE A 93 -11.41 5.01 -3.65
CA PHE A 93 -10.79 3.86 -3.02
C PHE A 93 -11.75 3.14 -2.09
N THR A 94 -11.73 1.81 -2.19
CA THR A 94 -12.20 0.92 -1.13
C THR A 94 -11.03 0.63 -0.19
N PHE A 95 -11.27 0.77 1.12
CA PHE A 95 -10.34 0.31 2.15
C PHE A 95 -10.86 -0.98 2.75
N GLU A 96 -10.07 -2.05 2.75
CA GLU A 96 -10.48 -3.34 3.30
C GLU A 96 -9.50 -3.81 4.35
N ILE A 97 -10.02 -4.38 5.42
CA ILE A 97 -9.24 -5.13 6.40
C ILE A 97 -9.33 -6.58 6.00
N ILE A 98 -8.19 -7.15 5.67
CA ILE A 98 -8.09 -8.54 5.24
C ILE A 98 -8.20 -9.43 6.47
N GLU A 99 -7.39 -9.14 7.49
CA GLU A 99 -7.39 -9.85 8.77
C GLU A 99 -6.97 -8.93 9.91
N TYR A 100 -7.51 -9.18 11.10
CA TYR A 100 -6.96 -8.65 12.35
C TYR A 100 -5.90 -9.61 12.88
N CYS A 101 -4.82 -9.07 13.45
CA CYS A 101 -3.69 -9.85 13.94
C CYS A 101 -3.15 -9.26 15.24
N LEU A 102 -2.19 -9.93 15.87
CA LEU A 102 -1.44 -9.34 16.97
C LEU A 102 -0.46 -8.28 16.46
N SER A 103 -0.19 -7.25 17.27
CA SER A 103 0.68 -6.13 16.89
C SER A 103 2.08 -6.57 16.46
N ASN A 104 2.65 -7.58 17.12
CA ASN A 104 3.97 -8.13 16.82
C ASN A 104 4.00 -9.05 15.58
N GLU A 105 2.84 -9.46 15.06
CA GLU A 105 2.74 -10.34 13.89
C GLU A 105 2.47 -9.57 12.60
N SER A 106 2.03 -8.31 12.70
CA SER A 106 1.55 -7.51 11.55
C SER A 106 2.48 -7.55 10.31
N ILE A 107 3.80 -7.46 10.50
CA ILE A 107 4.79 -7.49 9.41
C ILE A 107 4.91 -8.90 8.80
N GLU A 108 4.95 -9.95 9.63
CA GLU A 108 5.00 -11.34 9.17
C GLU A 108 3.75 -11.67 8.34
N ARG A 109 2.59 -11.20 8.82
CA ARG A 109 1.32 -11.35 8.11
C ARG A 109 1.30 -10.59 6.79
N GLU A 110 1.81 -9.36 6.74
CA GLU A 110 1.98 -8.64 5.47
C GLU A 110 2.84 -9.44 4.48
N GLN A 111 3.97 -9.97 4.95
CA GLN A 111 4.88 -10.75 4.12
C GLN A 111 4.22 -12.00 3.55
N TYR A 112 3.45 -12.73 4.37
CA TYR A 112 2.66 -13.88 3.91
C TYR A 112 1.79 -13.53 2.70
N TYR A 113 1.05 -12.42 2.74
CA TYR A 113 0.22 -12.02 1.60
C TYR A 113 1.05 -11.54 0.39
N LEU A 114 2.15 -10.81 0.60
CA LEU A 114 3.03 -10.37 -0.50
C LEU A 114 3.75 -11.54 -1.21
N ASP A 115 3.97 -12.65 -0.51
CA ASP A 115 4.60 -13.84 -1.09
C ASP A 115 3.62 -14.70 -1.88
N ASN A 116 2.31 -14.58 -1.60
CA ASN A 116 1.27 -15.40 -2.23
C ASN A 116 0.43 -14.64 -3.28
N PHE A 117 0.42 -13.30 -3.28
CA PHE A 117 -0.46 -12.50 -4.14
C PHE A 117 0.22 -11.24 -4.70
N ASP A 118 -0.25 -10.79 -5.87
CA ASP A 118 0.25 -9.59 -6.54
C ASP A 118 -0.58 -8.33 -6.24
N PHE A 119 0.10 -7.26 -5.79
CA PHE A 119 -0.48 -5.94 -5.50
C PHE A 119 0.25 -4.83 -6.29
N GLU A 120 -0.44 -4.10 -7.16
CA GLU A 120 0.21 -3.25 -8.16
C GLU A 120 0.96 -2.04 -7.61
N TYR A 121 0.50 -1.54 -6.45
CA TYR A 121 1.09 -0.41 -5.78
C TYR A 121 2.22 -0.82 -4.83
N ASN A 122 2.44 -2.12 -4.59
CA ASN A 122 3.58 -2.62 -3.84
C ASN A 122 4.79 -2.75 -4.79
N VAL A 123 5.84 -1.98 -4.50
CA VAL A 123 7.10 -1.98 -5.28
C VAL A 123 8.23 -2.73 -4.59
N LEU A 124 8.05 -3.06 -3.31
CA LEU A 124 9.01 -3.81 -2.52
C LEU A 124 8.51 -5.21 -2.26
N ALA A 125 9.48 -6.12 -2.34
CA ALA A 125 9.26 -7.55 -2.23
C ALA A 125 9.08 -7.99 -0.77
N LYS A 126 9.73 -7.26 0.12
CA LYS A 126 9.70 -7.48 1.55
C LYS A 126 8.89 -6.39 2.22
N ALA A 127 8.02 -6.78 3.14
CA ALA A 127 7.34 -5.85 4.03
C ALA A 127 8.39 -5.03 4.80
N ASP A 128 8.13 -3.73 4.90
CA ASP A 128 8.93 -2.75 5.66
C ASP A 128 10.45 -2.71 5.35
N SER A 129 10.88 -3.23 4.20
CA SER A 129 12.32 -3.30 3.89
C SER A 129 12.66 -3.10 2.42
N LEU A 130 13.67 -2.26 2.19
CA LEU A 130 14.37 -2.13 0.91
C LEU A 130 15.40 -3.26 0.68
N ALA A 131 15.62 -4.15 1.67
CA ALA A 131 16.65 -5.17 1.58
C ALA A 131 16.42 -6.10 0.38
N GLY A 132 17.40 -6.13 -0.53
CA GLY A 132 17.33 -6.91 -1.77
C GLY A 132 16.70 -6.18 -2.97
N TYR A 133 16.23 -4.94 -2.81
CA TYR A 133 15.78 -4.11 -3.93
C TYR A 133 16.96 -3.77 -4.84
N LYS A 134 16.94 -4.28 -6.09
CA LYS A 134 17.92 -3.97 -7.13
C LYS A 134 17.28 -3.05 -8.17
N HIS A 135 17.93 -1.93 -8.47
CA HIS A 135 17.54 -1.09 -9.60
C HIS A 135 17.61 -1.90 -10.91
N THR A 136 16.64 -1.67 -11.81
CA THR A 136 16.68 -2.29 -13.14
C THR A 136 17.88 -1.80 -13.95
N THR A 137 18.36 -2.62 -14.89
CA THR A 137 19.43 -2.24 -15.82
C THR A 137 19.12 -0.94 -16.56
N GLU A 138 17.86 -0.72 -16.94
CA GLU A 138 17.38 0.53 -17.56
C GLU A 138 17.48 1.73 -16.61
N THR A 139 17.11 1.56 -15.33
CA THR A 139 17.25 2.62 -14.33
C THR A 139 18.72 2.92 -14.05
N ILE A 140 19.56 1.89 -13.96
CA ILE A 140 21.02 2.03 -13.81
C ILE A 140 21.60 2.80 -15.01
N ALA A 141 21.18 2.50 -16.24
CA ALA A 141 21.65 3.20 -17.44
C ALA A 141 21.24 4.69 -17.45
N LYS A 142 20.00 5.00 -17.08
CA LYS A 142 19.51 6.39 -16.97
C LYS A 142 20.18 7.18 -15.83
N LEU A 143 20.59 6.50 -14.75
CA LEU A 143 21.36 7.11 -13.67
C LEU A 143 22.82 7.36 -14.08
N LYS A 144 23.43 6.44 -14.85
CA LYS A 144 24.78 6.62 -15.39
C LYS A 144 24.87 7.77 -16.41
N GLY A 145 23.79 8.05 -17.14
CA GLY A 145 23.71 9.19 -18.08
C GLY A 145 23.52 10.56 -17.41
N ARG A 146 23.28 10.62 -16.09
CA ARG A 146 23.31 11.86 -15.31
C ARG A 146 24.72 12.08 -14.76
N GLN A 147 25.68 12.38 -15.62
CA GLN A 147 26.84 13.15 -15.18
C GLN A 147 26.46 14.63 -15.25
N ASN A 148 26.72 15.35 -14.15
CA ASN A 148 26.36 16.75 -13.97
C ASN A 148 26.89 17.62 -15.11
N LEU A 149 25.97 18.31 -15.82
CA LEU A 149 26.24 19.61 -16.43
C LEU A 149 25.84 20.68 -15.43
#